data_AF-A0A9W6V6Y5-F1
#
_entry.id   AF-A0A9W6V6Y5-F1
#
_cell.length_a   1.000
_cell.length_b   1.000
_cell.length_c   1.000
_cell.angle_alpha   90.00
_cell.angle_beta   90.00
_cell.angle_gamma   90.00
#
_symmetry.space_group_name_H-M   'P 1'
#
loop_
_entity.id
_entity.type
_entity.pdbx_description
1 polymer ?
#
loop_
_entity_poly.entity_id
_entity_poly.type
_entity_poly.pdbx_seq_one_letter_code
_entity_poly.pdbx_strand_id
1 'polypeptide(L)'
;MTEPRGIANPTPRSTSRPPRTTRSPVPVTAEFVMRLILRAPGYAVKVFTRRPLRPSVITLTRPGGPMPADLSALTQELDWTSLRGHPAPDTFHTRLRAGIETWDAAIADLDAGGTAADALDQVVAAFDMTAEFAAPTTEALEMAKLDVGTTAHRFLVLLIPIRRDLVRANHRPVTQLRKAVALERRTHSRWRSPDGRAAALVDRDLQLEEVRVTAKAMLEEAATLAATFTRWRHGS
;
A
#
# COMPACT_ATOMS: atom_id res chain seq x y z
N MET A 1 81.58 27.28 -17.86
CA MET A 1 82.11 27.50 -16.50
C MET A 1 81.03 27.08 -15.51
N THR A 2 81.36 26.03 -14.73
CA THR A 2 80.84 25.66 -13.40
C THR A 2 79.35 25.31 -13.24
N GLU A 3 79.06 24.01 -13.32
CA GLU A 3 78.00 23.29 -12.59
C GLU A 3 78.32 23.23 -11.05
N PRO A 4 77.77 22.32 -10.21
CA PRO A 4 76.39 21.87 -9.90
C PRO A 4 76.13 21.86 -8.36
N ARG A 5 74.94 21.36 -7.91
CA ARG A 5 74.73 20.36 -6.81
C ARG A 5 73.65 20.69 -5.76
N GLY A 6 72.92 19.62 -5.41
CA GLY A 6 72.24 19.38 -4.12
C GLY A 6 70.85 18.76 -4.29
N ILE A 7 70.67 17.50 -4.71
CA ILE A 7 70.77 16.21 -3.98
C ILE A 7 69.66 15.97 -2.91
N ALA A 8 68.74 15.07 -3.28
CA ALA A 8 68.11 13.94 -2.56
C ALA A 8 67.38 14.07 -1.19
N ASN A 9 66.09 13.66 -1.21
CA ASN A 9 65.37 12.64 -0.38
C ASN A 9 65.85 12.31 1.05
N PRO A 10 64.94 12.05 2.04
CA PRO A 10 63.98 10.92 1.95
C PRO A 10 62.63 11.06 2.73
N THR A 11 61.62 10.26 2.33
CA THR A 11 60.54 9.77 3.21
C THR A 11 61.10 8.64 4.10
N PRO A 12 60.57 8.33 5.32
CA PRO A 12 59.32 7.53 5.41
C PRO A 12 58.52 7.55 6.77
N ARG A 13 57.40 6.80 6.76
CA ARG A 13 56.59 6.19 7.87
C ARG A 13 55.57 7.09 8.59
N SER A 14 54.26 6.88 8.43
CA SER A 14 53.39 5.72 8.76
C SER A 14 52.97 5.66 10.24
N THR A 15 51.71 6.02 10.54
CA THR A 15 50.87 5.37 11.57
C THR A 15 49.37 5.65 11.37
N SER A 16 48.66 4.62 10.91
CA SER A 16 47.33 4.16 11.37
C SER A 16 46.46 5.05 12.28
N ARG A 17 45.24 5.39 11.82
CA ARG A 17 43.93 4.89 12.34
C ARG A 17 42.73 5.54 11.61
N PRO A 18 41.68 4.79 11.26
CA PRO A 18 40.41 5.37 10.78
C PRO A 18 39.59 5.93 11.95
N PRO A 19 38.83 7.04 11.77
CA PRO A 19 37.85 7.45 12.77
C PRO A 19 36.65 6.49 12.75
N ARG A 20 36.43 5.81 13.88
CA ARG A 20 35.17 5.12 14.21
C ARG A 20 34.06 6.16 14.32
N THR A 21 33.16 6.22 13.34
CA THR A 21 31.84 6.86 13.53
C THR A 21 30.91 5.86 14.21
N THR A 22 30.85 5.90 15.53
CA THR A 22 29.71 5.38 16.30
C THR A 22 28.52 6.32 16.07
N ARG A 23 27.61 5.97 15.15
CA ARG A 23 26.27 6.57 15.11
C ARG A 23 25.44 5.95 16.23
N SER A 24 25.30 6.65 17.34
CA SER A 24 24.20 6.40 18.28
C SER A 24 22.87 6.71 17.59
N PRO A 25 21.81 5.90 17.80
CA PRO A 25 20.48 6.20 17.29
C PRO A 25 19.93 7.43 18.02
N VAL A 26 19.46 8.41 17.24
CA VAL A 26 18.71 9.57 17.76
C VAL A 26 17.44 9.03 18.43
N PRO A 27 17.16 9.35 19.71
CA PRO A 27 15.94 8.88 20.35
C PRO A 27 14.75 9.58 19.70
N VAL A 28 13.88 8.78 19.05
CA VAL A 28 12.57 9.24 18.58
C VAL A 28 11.74 9.58 19.82
N THR A 29 11.55 10.87 20.07
CA THR A 29 10.76 11.35 21.20
C THR A 29 9.28 11.00 21.00
N ALA A 30 8.57 10.70 22.09
CA ALA A 30 7.14 10.34 22.08
C ALA A 30 6.24 11.39 21.39
N GLU A 31 6.71 12.63 21.26
CA GLU A 31 6.07 13.72 20.54
C GLU A 31 6.03 13.49 19.00
N PHE A 32 7.05 12.81 18.44
CA PHE A 32 7.12 12.44 17.03
C PHE A 32 6.09 11.35 16.68
N VAL A 33 5.90 10.37 17.58
CA VAL A 33 4.87 9.32 17.44
C VAL A 33 3.46 9.90 17.63
N MET A 34 3.27 10.81 18.59
CA MET A 34 2.00 11.51 18.80
C MET A 34 1.57 12.36 17.60
N ARG A 35 2.50 13.07 16.93
CA ARG A 35 2.18 13.85 15.72
C ARG A 35 1.82 12.98 14.52
N LEU A 36 2.36 11.77 14.43
CA LEU A 36 2.04 10.81 13.36
C LEU A 36 0.63 10.23 13.52
N ILE A 37 0.21 9.97 14.77
CA ILE A 37 -1.12 9.40 15.10
C ILE A 37 -2.24 10.45 14.96
N LEU A 38 -1.97 11.71 15.32
CA LEU A 38 -2.98 12.79 15.29
C LEU A 38 -3.29 13.36 13.89
N ARG A 39 -2.53 12.98 12.85
CA ARG A 39 -2.68 13.52 11.49
C ARG A 39 -3.28 12.53 10.47
N ALA A 40 -3.63 11.32 10.90
CA ALA A 40 -4.32 10.33 10.07
C ALA A 40 -5.85 10.55 10.13
N PRO A 41 -6.51 10.96 9.02
CA PRO A 41 -7.97 11.01 9.00
C PRO A 41 -8.53 9.58 9.08
N GLY A 42 -9.31 9.30 10.13
CA GLY A 42 -10.00 8.01 10.34
C GLY A 42 -9.87 7.40 11.74
N TYR A 43 -8.95 7.87 12.60
CA TYR A 43 -8.79 7.37 13.97
C TYR A 43 -9.44 8.33 15.00
N ALA A 44 -10.37 7.83 15.82
CA ALA A 44 -10.89 8.57 16.97
C ALA A 44 -9.98 8.33 18.19
N VAL A 45 -9.09 9.28 18.48
CA VAL A 45 -8.20 9.22 19.65
C VAL A 45 -8.91 9.84 20.86
N LYS A 46 -9.33 9.02 21.83
CA LYS A 46 -9.76 9.51 23.16
C LYS A 46 -8.55 9.58 24.10
N VAL A 47 -7.96 10.76 24.25
CA VAL A 47 -6.92 11.02 25.25
C VAL A 47 -7.59 11.36 26.58
N PHE A 48 -7.54 10.44 27.55
CA PHE A 48 -7.94 10.75 28.93
C PHE A 48 -6.77 11.42 29.66
N THR A 49 -6.78 12.75 29.74
CA THR A 49 -5.81 13.49 30.57
C THR A 49 -6.32 13.63 32.01
N ARG A 50 -5.86 12.77 32.92
CA ARG A 50 -5.75 13.11 34.35
C ARG A 50 -4.47 12.52 34.94
N ARG A 51 -3.55 13.44 35.31
CA ARG A 51 -2.34 13.35 36.17
C ARG A 51 -1.37 12.15 36.03
N PRO A 52 -0.05 12.38 36.17
CA PRO A 52 0.97 11.43 35.78
C PRO A 52 1.16 10.39 36.89
N LEU A 53 1.27 9.12 36.51
CA LEU A 53 1.99 8.02 37.18
C LEU A 53 1.40 6.69 36.68
N ARG A 54 1.68 6.33 35.42
CA ARG A 54 1.74 4.96 34.86
C ARG A 54 2.01 5.05 33.36
N PRO A 55 2.78 4.10 32.78
CA PRO A 55 2.96 4.04 31.33
C PRO A 55 1.61 3.90 30.65
N SER A 56 1.33 4.79 29.71
CA SER A 56 0.12 4.77 28.90
C SER A 56 0.11 3.49 28.07
N VAL A 57 -0.79 2.57 28.39
CA VAL A 57 -1.13 1.45 27.51
C VAL A 57 -1.90 2.04 26.34
N ILE A 58 -1.27 2.12 25.18
CA ILE A 58 -1.93 2.44 23.92
C ILE A 58 -2.60 1.15 23.45
N THR A 59 -3.90 1.02 23.72
CA THR A 59 -4.70 -0.03 23.11
C THR A 59 -4.98 0.36 21.66
N LEU A 60 -4.23 -0.24 20.73
CA LEU A 60 -4.55 -0.18 19.30
C LEU A 60 -5.76 -1.08 19.04
N THR A 61 -6.96 -0.50 19.10
CA THR A 61 -8.15 -1.20 18.64
C THR A 61 -8.04 -1.35 17.12
N ARG A 62 -7.82 -2.58 16.66
CA ARG A 62 -8.00 -2.98 15.26
C ARG A 62 -9.33 -2.41 14.78
N PRO A 63 -9.45 -1.81 13.59
CA PRO A 63 -10.75 -1.53 12.99
C PRO A 63 -11.34 -2.88 12.52
N GLY A 64 -11.66 -3.76 13.48
CA GLY A 64 -12.65 -4.80 13.30
C GLY A 64 -14.01 -4.16 13.49
N GLY A 65 -14.40 -3.30 12.55
CA GLY A 65 -15.81 -3.02 12.36
C GLY A 65 -16.52 -4.32 11.96
N PRO A 66 -17.82 -4.48 12.25
CA PRO A 66 -18.58 -5.58 11.69
C PRO A 66 -18.37 -5.60 10.17
N MET A 67 -18.21 -6.80 9.63
CA MET A 67 -18.12 -7.08 8.19
C MET A 67 -19.20 -6.24 7.48
N PRO A 68 -18.88 -5.44 6.45
CA PRO A 68 -19.88 -4.59 5.80
C PRO A 68 -21.06 -5.47 5.36
N ALA A 69 -22.30 -5.01 5.58
CA ALA A 69 -23.52 -5.80 5.36
C ALA A 69 -23.57 -6.46 3.97
N ASP A 70 -22.99 -5.77 2.97
CA ASP A 70 -22.84 -6.23 1.59
C ASP A 70 -21.97 -7.49 1.47
N LEU A 71 -20.94 -7.63 2.31
CA LEU A 71 -20.03 -8.77 2.32
C LEU A 71 -20.64 -9.99 3.01
N SER A 72 -21.43 -9.80 4.09
CA SER A 72 -22.18 -10.89 4.70
C SER A 72 -23.26 -11.46 3.77
N ALA A 73 -23.95 -10.59 3.03
CA ALA A 73 -24.94 -11.00 2.04
C ALA A 73 -24.27 -11.74 0.87
N LEU A 74 -23.12 -11.26 0.39
CA LEU A 74 -22.35 -11.95 -0.64
C LEU A 74 -21.91 -13.34 -0.20
N THR A 75 -21.41 -13.48 1.04
CA THR A 75 -21.00 -14.79 1.56
C THR A 75 -22.16 -15.76 1.71
N GLN A 76 -23.32 -15.26 2.12
CA GLN A 76 -24.52 -16.10 2.21
C GLN A 76 -24.95 -16.61 0.82
N GLU A 77 -24.89 -15.77 -0.21
CA GLU A 77 -25.18 -16.20 -1.58
C GLU A 77 -24.12 -17.18 -2.11
N LEU A 78 -22.84 -17.01 -1.76
CA LEU A 78 -21.78 -17.96 -2.09
C LEU A 78 -22.10 -19.36 -1.53
N ASP A 79 -22.56 -19.48 -0.29
CA ASP A 79 -22.86 -20.78 0.32
C ASP A 79 -23.97 -21.58 -0.40
N TRP A 80 -24.72 -20.95 -1.32
CA TRP A 80 -25.73 -21.64 -2.10
C TRP A 80 -25.07 -22.46 -3.22
N THR A 81 -25.40 -23.76 -3.27
CA THR A 81 -24.90 -24.71 -4.28
C THR A 81 -25.20 -24.30 -5.72
N SER A 82 -26.18 -23.42 -5.96
CA SER A 82 -26.57 -22.93 -7.28
C SER A 82 -25.51 -22.05 -7.95
N LEU A 83 -24.50 -21.54 -7.23
CA LEU A 83 -23.38 -20.80 -7.82
C LEU A 83 -22.21 -21.70 -8.23
N ARG A 84 -22.20 -22.99 -7.87
CA ARG A 84 -21.13 -23.91 -8.29
C ARG A 84 -21.16 -24.09 -9.80
N GLY A 85 -20.03 -23.79 -10.45
CA GLY A 85 -19.89 -23.85 -11.91
C GLY A 85 -20.21 -22.54 -12.63
N HIS A 86 -20.70 -21.51 -11.93
CA HIS A 86 -20.82 -20.17 -12.51
C HIS A 86 -19.43 -19.50 -12.60
N PRO A 87 -19.06 -18.85 -13.71
CA PRO A 87 -17.71 -18.30 -13.89
C PRO A 87 -17.44 -17.02 -13.07
N ALA A 88 -18.47 -16.29 -12.64
CA ALA A 88 -18.31 -14.99 -11.99
C ALA A 88 -17.52 -15.04 -10.66
N PRO A 89 -17.84 -15.94 -9.69
CA PRO A 89 -17.05 -16.06 -8.46
C PRO A 89 -15.57 -16.37 -8.72
N ASP A 90 -15.27 -17.29 -9.65
CA ASP A 90 -13.91 -17.67 -9.99
C ASP A 90 -13.15 -16.55 -10.71
N THR A 91 -13.81 -15.84 -11.62
CA THR A 91 -13.25 -14.68 -12.31
C THR A 91 -12.92 -13.58 -11.31
N PHE A 92 -13.85 -13.28 -10.39
CA PHE A 92 -13.63 -12.28 -9.35
C PHE A 92 -12.46 -12.67 -8.45
N HIS A 93 -12.44 -13.91 -7.94
CA HIS A 93 -11.38 -14.39 -7.09
C HIS A 93 -10.01 -14.34 -7.77
N THR A 94 -9.94 -14.75 -9.05
CA THR A 94 -8.70 -14.70 -9.85
C THR A 94 -8.21 -13.27 -10.02
N ARG A 95 -9.10 -12.33 -10.35
CA ARG A 95 -8.74 -10.91 -10.50
C ARG A 95 -8.34 -10.26 -9.18
N LEU A 96 -9.03 -10.60 -8.09
CA LEU A 96 -8.69 -10.11 -6.75
C LEU A 96 -7.28 -10.56 -6.35
N ARG A 97 -6.93 -11.84 -6.58
CA ARG A 97 -5.59 -12.36 -6.32
C ARG A 97 -4.54 -11.70 -7.20
N ALA A 98 -4.80 -11.55 -8.49
CA ALA A 98 -3.88 -10.87 -9.40
C ALA A 98 -3.60 -9.42 -8.97
N GLY A 99 -4.62 -8.71 -8.47
CA GLY A 99 -4.46 -7.36 -7.92
C GLY A 99 -3.59 -7.31 -6.66
N ILE A 100 -3.76 -8.27 -5.75
CA ILE A 100 -2.90 -8.43 -4.56
C ILE A 100 -1.45 -8.71 -5.00
N GLU A 101 -1.25 -9.70 -5.88
CA GLU A 101 0.06 -10.11 -6.37
C GLU A 101 0.78 -8.96 -7.11
N THR A 102 0.04 -8.14 -7.87
CA THR A 102 0.58 -6.95 -8.55
C THR A 102 1.11 -5.92 -7.55
N TRP A 103 0.38 -5.68 -6.46
CA TRP A 103 0.82 -4.76 -5.41
C TRP A 103 1.99 -5.30 -4.61
N ASP A 104 1.98 -6.59 -4.26
CA ASP A 104 3.09 -7.24 -3.55
C ASP A 104 4.38 -7.17 -4.39
N ALA A 105 4.29 -7.43 -5.70
CA ALA A 105 5.42 -7.29 -6.62
C ALA A 105 5.92 -5.83 -6.70
N ALA A 106 5.02 -4.86 -6.85
CA ALA A 106 5.39 -3.45 -6.91
C ALA A 106 6.05 -2.96 -5.61
N ILE A 107 5.59 -3.41 -4.44
CA ILE A 107 6.21 -3.08 -3.15
C ILE A 107 7.61 -3.71 -3.05
N ALA A 108 7.75 -4.99 -3.45
CA ALA A 108 9.05 -5.66 -3.47
C ALA A 108 10.06 -4.96 -4.40
N ASP A 109 9.61 -4.51 -5.58
CA ASP A 109 10.44 -3.74 -6.51
C ASP A 109 10.87 -2.39 -5.90
N LEU A 110 9.95 -1.68 -5.23
CA LEU A 110 10.27 -0.44 -4.52
C LEU A 110 11.28 -0.66 -3.38
N ASP A 111 11.17 -1.77 -2.65
CA ASP A 111 12.11 -2.17 -1.59
C ASP A 111 13.50 -2.54 -2.15
N ALA A 112 13.54 -3.08 -3.37
CA ALA A 112 14.77 -3.33 -4.12
C ALA A 112 15.39 -2.06 -4.75
N GLY A 113 14.77 -0.89 -4.57
CA GLY A 113 15.25 0.39 -5.11
C GLY A 113 14.67 0.78 -6.47
N GLY A 114 13.56 0.16 -6.89
CA GLY A 114 12.82 0.50 -8.10
C GLY A 114 12.25 1.92 -8.11
N THR A 115 11.78 2.34 -9.28
CA THR A 115 11.21 3.69 -9.47
C THR A 115 9.74 3.75 -9.06
N ALA A 116 9.30 4.92 -8.57
CA ALA A 116 7.88 5.11 -8.27
C ALA A 116 7.01 5.10 -9.54
N ALA A 117 7.61 5.41 -10.69
CA ALA A 117 6.91 5.48 -11.97
C ALA A 117 6.55 4.07 -12.47
N ASP A 118 7.51 3.16 -12.46
CA ASP A 118 7.28 1.77 -12.89
C ASP A 118 6.24 1.09 -11.98
N ALA A 119 6.36 1.29 -10.66
CA ALA A 119 5.37 0.79 -9.70
C ALA A 119 3.97 1.36 -9.99
N LEU A 120 3.85 2.65 -10.31
CA LEU A 120 2.57 3.29 -10.60
C LEU A 120 1.89 2.68 -11.84
N ASP A 121 2.66 2.45 -12.90
CA ASP A 121 2.15 1.88 -14.14
C ASP A 121 1.61 0.45 -13.94
N GLN A 122 2.21 -0.31 -13.02
CA GLN A 122 1.74 -1.64 -12.64
C GLN A 122 0.45 -1.60 -11.80
N VAL A 123 0.39 -0.76 -10.76
CA VAL A 123 -0.68 -0.86 -9.74
C VAL A 123 -1.93 -0.04 -10.01
N VAL A 124 -1.89 0.90 -10.97
CA VAL A 124 -3.01 1.84 -11.21
C VAL A 124 -4.32 1.12 -11.55
N ALA A 125 -4.24 -0.01 -12.24
CA ALA A 125 -5.37 -0.82 -12.66
C ALA A 125 -5.50 -2.16 -11.91
N ALA A 126 -4.73 -2.38 -10.83
CA ALA A 126 -4.63 -3.68 -10.16
C ALA A 126 -5.98 -4.29 -9.71
N PHE A 127 -6.96 -3.44 -9.35
CA PHE A 127 -8.30 -3.86 -8.94
C PHE A 127 -9.41 -3.38 -9.89
N ASP A 128 -9.06 -2.88 -11.08
CA ASP A 128 -10.06 -2.55 -12.08
C ASP A 128 -10.57 -3.84 -12.73
N MET A 129 -11.86 -4.11 -12.52
CA MET A 129 -12.56 -5.28 -13.05
C MET A 129 -13.74 -4.87 -13.93
N THR A 130 -13.67 -3.67 -14.54
CA THR A 130 -14.78 -3.10 -15.31
C THR A 130 -15.03 -3.93 -16.57
N ALA A 131 -13.99 -4.33 -17.29
CA ALA A 131 -14.12 -5.05 -18.56
C ALA A 131 -14.81 -6.41 -18.40
N GLU A 132 -14.51 -7.14 -17.31
CA GLU A 132 -15.02 -8.49 -17.07
C GLU A 132 -16.48 -8.51 -16.61
N PHE A 133 -16.94 -7.44 -15.98
CA PHE A 133 -18.20 -7.45 -15.23
C PHE A 133 -19.17 -6.34 -15.64
N ALA A 134 -18.80 -5.38 -16.50
CA ALA A 134 -19.71 -4.31 -16.93
C ALA A 134 -21.01 -4.87 -17.54
N ALA A 135 -20.92 -5.69 -18.59
CA ALA A 135 -22.11 -6.26 -19.24
C ALA A 135 -22.89 -7.22 -18.31
N PRO A 136 -22.25 -8.22 -17.63
CA PRO A 136 -22.97 -9.11 -16.72
C PRO A 136 -23.67 -8.39 -15.56
N THR A 137 -23.08 -7.31 -15.03
CA THR A 137 -23.72 -6.56 -13.94
C THR A 137 -24.84 -5.64 -14.41
N THR A 138 -24.77 -5.09 -15.62
CA THR A 138 -25.90 -4.37 -16.23
C THR A 138 -27.08 -5.32 -16.43
N GLU A 139 -26.85 -6.50 -17.02
CA GLU A 139 -27.89 -7.52 -17.21
C GLU A 139 -28.49 -7.97 -15.86
N ALA A 140 -27.65 -8.25 -14.86
CA ALA A 140 -28.12 -8.67 -13.54
C ALA A 140 -28.98 -7.58 -12.86
N LEU A 141 -28.63 -6.30 -13.01
CA LEU A 141 -29.43 -5.18 -12.51
C LEU A 141 -30.78 -5.08 -13.22
N GLU A 142 -30.85 -5.34 -14.52
CA GLU A 142 -32.10 -5.37 -15.28
C GLU A 142 -33.00 -6.52 -14.82
N MET A 143 -32.44 -7.72 -14.67
CA MET A 143 -33.18 -8.89 -14.19
C MET A 143 -33.68 -8.72 -12.76
N ALA A 144 -32.90 -8.05 -11.89
CA ALA A 144 -33.32 -7.72 -10.54
C ALA A 144 -34.48 -6.71 -10.50
N LYS A 145 -34.49 -5.70 -11.39
CA LYS A 145 -35.61 -4.74 -11.50
C LYS A 145 -36.92 -5.40 -11.93
N LEU A 146 -36.83 -6.46 -12.73
CA LEU A 146 -37.97 -7.22 -13.25
C LEU A 146 -38.42 -8.35 -12.31
N ASP A 147 -37.78 -8.51 -11.14
CA ASP A 147 -38.03 -9.58 -10.16
C ASP A 147 -37.93 -11.02 -10.73
N VAL A 148 -37.16 -11.19 -11.81
CA VAL A 148 -36.89 -12.50 -12.45
C VAL A 148 -35.43 -12.93 -12.29
N GLY A 149 -34.73 -12.34 -11.31
CA GLY A 149 -33.32 -12.57 -11.04
C GLY A 149 -33.01 -13.99 -10.53
N THR A 150 -32.01 -14.64 -11.10
CA THR A 150 -31.43 -15.89 -10.59
C THR A 150 -30.49 -15.60 -9.42
N THR A 151 -30.02 -16.65 -8.72
CA THR A 151 -28.96 -16.52 -7.70
C THR A 151 -27.70 -15.86 -8.29
N ALA A 152 -27.34 -16.17 -9.54
CA ALA A 152 -26.19 -15.55 -10.22
C ALA A 152 -26.38 -14.04 -10.41
N HIS A 153 -27.59 -13.59 -10.78
CA HIS A 153 -27.90 -12.17 -10.87
C HIS A 153 -27.77 -11.47 -9.51
N ARG A 154 -28.29 -12.08 -8.44
CA ARG A 154 -28.16 -11.52 -7.07
C ARG A 154 -26.70 -11.41 -6.64
N PHE A 155 -25.91 -12.45 -6.87
CA PHE A 155 -24.47 -12.42 -6.62
C PHE A 155 -23.77 -11.28 -7.37
N LEU A 156 -24.05 -11.13 -8.67
CA LEU A 156 -23.46 -10.08 -9.51
C LEU A 156 -23.84 -8.67 -9.02
N VAL A 157 -25.08 -8.47 -8.55
CA VAL A 157 -25.53 -7.20 -7.96
C VAL A 157 -24.82 -6.92 -6.64
N LEU A 158 -24.72 -7.90 -5.74
CA LEU A 158 -23.99 -7.78 -4.47
C LEU A 158 -22.49 -7.54 -4.66
N LEU A 159 -21.93 -7.97 -5.79
CA LEU A 159 -20.52 -7.75 -6.13
C LEU A 159 -20.21 -6.30 -6.52
N ILE A 160 -21.20 -5.51 -6.94
CA ILE A 160 -21.03 -4.11 -7.38
C ILE A 160 -20.39 -3.24 -6.28
N PRO A 161 -20.97 -3.13 -5.06
CA PRO A 161 -20.38 -2.30 -4.01
C PRO A 161 -18.97 -2.77 -3.64
N ILE A 162 -18.73 -4.08 -3.60
CA ILE A 162 -17.42 -4.65 -3.27
C ILE A 162 -16.35 -4.25 -4.29
N ARG A 163 -16.63 -4.39 -5.59
CA ARG A 163 -15.69 -3.97 -6.65
C ARG A 163 -15.41 -2.48 -6.58
N ARG A 164 -16.44 -1.66 -6.38
CA ARG A 164 -16.29 -0.21 -6.23
C ARG A 164 -15.41 0.14 -5.02
N ASP A 165 -15.60 -0.55 -3.91
CA ASP A 165 -14.86 -0.30 -2.69
C ASP A 165 -13.39 -0.72 -2.80
N LEU A 166 -13.09 -1.82 -3.51
CA LEU A 166 -11.71 -2.19 -3.86
C LEU A 166 -11.01 -1.12 -4.72
N VAL A 167 -11.67 -0.63 -5.77
CA VAL A 167 -11.13 0.47 -6.61
C VAL A 167 -10.93 1.74 -5.78
N ARG A 168 -11.89 2.06 -4.90
CA ARG A 168 -11.80 3.22 -4.01
C ARG A 168 -10.66 3.09 -3.01
N ALA A 169 -10.46 1.91 -2.42
CA ALA A 169 -9.36 1.62 -1.52
C ALA A 169 -8.01 1.78 -2.23
N ASN A 170 -7.92 1.33 -3.49
CA ASN A 170 -6.73 1.49 -4.34
C ASN A 170 -6.37 2.95 -4.65
N HIS A 171 -7.36 3.85 -4.67
CA HIS A 171 -7.15 5.24 -5.06
C HIS A 171 -6.16 5.98 -4.13
N ARG A 172 -6.21 5.70 -2.81
CA ARG A 172 -5.34 6.38 -1.84
C ARG A 172 -3.85 6.05 -2.03
N PRO A 173 -3.40 4.78 -2.01
CA PRO A 173 -2.00 4.46 -2.23
C PRO A 173 -1.54 4.88 -3.62
N VAL A 174 -2.36 4.73 -4.67
CA VAL A 174 -2.06 5.24 -6.03
C VAL A 174 -1.84 6.76 -6.04
N THR A 175 -2.65 7.53 -5.32
CA THR A 175 -2.49 8.99 -5.23
C THR A 175 -1.17 9.38 -4.56
N GLN A 176 -0.78 8.67 -3.49
CA GLN A 176 0.51 8.90 -2.84
C GLN A 176 1.67 8.50 -3.76
N LEU A 177 1.53 7.41 -4.50
CA LEU A 177 2.53 6.98 -5.48
C LEU A 177 2.69 8.01 -6.61
N ARG A 178 1.59 8.60 -7.11
CA ARG A 178 1.65 9.74 -8.06
C ARG A 178 2.43 10.94 -7.49
N LYS A 179 2.31 11.24 -6.19
CA LYS A 179 3.12 12.29 -5.55
C LYS A 179 4.59 11.89 -5.47
N ALA A 180 4.89 10.64 -5.13
CA ALA A 180 6.25 10.11 -5.12
C ALA A 180 6.89 10.23 -6.52
N VAL A 181 6.16 9.89 -7.59
CA VAL A 181 6.59 10.10 -8.98
C VAL A 181 6.89 11.57 -9.27
N ALA A 182 6.02 12.48 -8.84
CA ALA A 182 6.25 13.91 -9.04
C ALA A 182 7.50 14.40 -8.30
N LEU A 183 7.77 13.90 -7.09
CA LEU A 183 8.98 14.23 -6.33
C LEU A 183 10.23 13.63 -6.98
N GLU A 184 10.15 12.38 -7.45
CA GLU A 184 11.22 11.71 -8.18
C GLU A 184 11.56 12.46 -9.48
N ARG A 185 10.58 12.93 -10.25
CA ARG A 185 10.85 13.79 -11.42
C ARG A 185 11.55 15.09 -11.03
N ARG A 186 11.21 15.68 -9.87
CA ARG A 186 11.82 16.92 -9.39
C ARG A 186 13.27 16.75 -8.93
N THR A 187 13.68 15.56 -8.48
CA THR A 187 15.09 15.31 -8.09
C THR A 187 16.02 15.30 -9.30
N HIS A 188 15.49 14.98 -10.48
CA HIS A 188 16.20 14.99 -11.76
C HIS A 188 16.29 16.39 -12.41
N SER A 189 15.74 17.43 -11.78
CA SER A 189 15.79 18.80 -12.33
C SER A 189 17.21 19.38 -12.27
N ARG A 190 17.72 19.81 -13.43
CA ARG A 190 19.04 20.47 -13.56
C ARG A 190 19.18 21.80 -12.80
N TRP A 191 18.05 22.40 -12.43
CA TRP A 191 18.01 23.73 -11.82
C TRP A 191 18.05 23.71 -10.29
N ARG A 192 18.08 22.53 -9.66
CA ARG A 192 18.13 22.41 -8.20
C ARG A 192 19.56 22.25 -7.68
N SER A 193 19.86 22.95 -6.59
CA SER A 193 21.06 22.75 -5.81
C SER A 193 21.14 21.30 -5.28
N PRO A 194 22.34 20.79 -4.95
CA PRO A 194 22.51 19.48 -4.32
C PRO A 194 21.62 19.28 -3.09
N ASP A 195 21.53 20.28 -2.21
CA ASP A 195 20.69 20.22 -1.00
C ASP A 195 19.19 20.13 -1.34
N GLY A 196 18.74 20.86 -2.36
CA GLY A 196 17.35 20.80 -2.83
C GLY A 196 16.99 19.48 -3.50
N ARG A 197 17.98 18.76 -4.07
CA ARG A 197 17.80 17.38 -4.57
C ARG A 197 17.72 16.39 -3.42
N ALA A 198 18.60 16.51 -2.43
CA ALA A 198 18.59 15.65 -1.24
C ALA A 198 17.27 15.76 -0.47
N ALA A 199 16.78 16.97 -0.22
CA ALA A 199 15.50 17.18 0.46
C ALA A 199 14.33 16.50 -0.29
N ALA A 200 14.31 16.57 -1.62
CA ALA A 200 13.25 15.96 -2.41
C ALA A 200 13.34 14.43 -2.49
N LEU A 201 14.52 13.84 -2.35
CA LEU A 201 14.68 12.39 -2.17
C LEU A 201 14.12 11.96 -0.82
N VAL A 202 14.41 12.70 0.25
CA VAL A 202 13.85 12.43 1.59
C VAL A 202 12.31 12.52 1.57
N ASP A 203 11.75 13.56 0.95
CA ASP A 203 10.30 13.70 0.80
C ASP A 203 9.71 12.54 -0.04
N ARG A 204 10.41 12.11 -1.09
CA ARG A 204 10.00 10.99 -1.95
C ARG A 204 9.98 9.69 -1.16
N ASP A 205 11.00 9.42 -0.36
CA ASP A 205 11.08 8.20 0.45
C ASP A 205 10.01 8.21 1.56
N LEU A 206 9.75 9.36 2.17
CA LEU A 206 8.63 9.51 3.11
C LEU A 206 7.28 9.20 2.43
N GLN A 207 7.07 9.66 1.20
CA GLN A 207 5.86 9.33 0.44
C GLN A 207 5.79 7.83 0.10
N LEU A 208 6.90 7.17 -0.19
CA LEU A 208 6.91 5.72 -0.40
C LEU A 208 6.59 4.94 0.88
N GLU A 209 7.05 5.38 2.04
CA GLU A 209 6.62 4.79 3.32
C GLU A 209 5.10 4.95 3.54
N GLU A 210 4.53 6.11 3.20
CA GLU A 210 3.07 6.30 3.24
C GLU A 210 2.34 5.36 2.25
N VAL A 211 2.92 5.11 1.07
CA VAL A 211 2.40 4.11 0.12
C VAL A 211 2.42 2.72 0.75
N ARG A 212 3.53 2.28 1.36
CA ARG A 212 3.64 0.97 2.02
C ARG A 212 2.56 0.77 3.08
N VAL A 213 2.40 1.76 3.98
CA VAL A 213 1.42 1.69 5.06
C VAL A 213 0.00 1.63 4.53
N THR A 214 -0.34 2.47 3.54
CA THR A 214 -1.70 2.54 3.00
C THR A 214 -2.03 1.35 2.10
N ALA A 215 -1.08 0.86 1.31
CA ALA A 215 -1.23 -0.34 0.51
C ALA A 215 -1.39 -1.57 1.40
N LYS A 216 -0.58 -1.72 2.47
CA LYS A 216 -0.70 -2.84 3.40
C LYS A 216 -2.10 -2.98 4.00
N ALA A 217 -2.69 -1.89 4.48
CA ALA A 217 -4.04 -1.92 5.04
C ALA A 217 -5.09 -2.42 4.03
N MET A 218 -5.02 -1.92 2.79
CA MET A 218 -5.89 -2.37 1.70
C MET A 218 -5.64 -3.84 1.33
N LEU A 219 -4.37 -4.28 1.29
CA LEU A 219 -4.02 -5.66 0.95
C LEU A 219 -4.48 -6.65 2.03
N GLU A 220 -4.44 -6.28 3.30
CA GLU A 220 -4.99 -7.09 4.39
C GLU A 220 -6.51 -7.29 4.25
N GLU A 221 -7.25 -6.25 3.85
CA GLU A 221 -8.68 -6.33 3.56
C GLU A 221 -8.95 -7.20 2.32
N ALA A 222 -8.22 -6.97 1.23
CA ALA A 222 -8.34 -7.75 -0.01
C ALA A 222 -7.99 -9.24 0.21
N ALA A 223 -6.97 -9.54 1.00
CA ALA A 223 -6.58 -10.90 1.35
C ALA A 223 -7.65 -11.59 2.20
N THR A 224 -8.29 -10.88 3.12
CA THR A 224 -9.42 -11.40 3.91
C THR A 224 -10.59 -11.80 2.99
N LEU A 225 -10.86 -10.97 1.97
CA LEU A 225 -11.87 -11.27 0.96
C LEU A 225 -11.48 -12.47 0.10
N ALA A 226 -10.23 -12.53 -0.38
CA ALA A 226 -9.73 -13.66 -1.16
C ALA A 226 -9.77 -14.98 -0.38
N ALA A 227 -9.43 -14.96 0.91
CA ALA A 227 -9.53 -16.12 1.79
C ALA A 227 -10.97 -16.63 1.91
N THR A 228 -11.95 -15.72 1.90
CA THR A 228 -13.38 -16.07 1.94
C THR A 228 -13.80 -16.82 0.67
N PHE A 229 -13.41 -16.34 -0.50
CA PHE A 229 -13.66 -17.05 -1.77
C PHE A 229 -12.88 -18.38 -1.87
N THR A 230 -11.67 -18.44 -1.31
CA THR A 230 -10.88 -19.66 -1.25
C THR A 230 -11.59 -20.73 -0.42
N ARG A 231 -12.08 -20.40 0.78
CA ARG A 231 -12.84 -21.35 1.63
C ARG A 231 -14.10 -21.85 0.94
N TRP A 232 -14.88 -20.94 0.36
CA TRP A 232 -16.07 -21.28 -0.42
C TRP A 232 -15.75 -22.31 -1.51
N ARG A 233 -14.71 -22.08 -2.31
CA ARG A 233 -14.30 -22.97 -3.41
C ARG A 233 -13.89 -24.37 -2.92
N HIS A 234 -13.27 -24.45 -1.75
CA HIS A 234 -12.83 -25.72 -1.16
C HIS A 234 -13.89 -26.41 -0.29
N GLY A 235 -15.09 -25.81 -0.12
CA GLY A 235 -16.21 -26.41 0.60
C GLY A 235 -15.95 -26.61 2.10
N SER A 236 -15.20 -25.70 2.72
CA SER A 236 -14.85 -25.71 4.15
C SER A 236 -15.80 -24.86 4.99
#